data_AF-A0A7F8QZM3-F1
#
_entry.id   AF-A0A7F8QZM3-F1
#
_cell.length_a   1.000
_cell.length_b   1.000
_cell.length_c   1.000
_cell.angle_alpha   90.00
_cell.angle_beta   90.00
_cell.angle_gamma   90.00
#
_symmetry.space_group_name_H-M   'P 1'
#
loop_
_entity.id
_entity.type
_entity.pdbx_description
1 polymer ?
#
loop_
_entity_poly.entity_id
_entity_poly.type
_entity_poly.pdbx_seq_one_letter_code
_entity_poly.pdbx_strand_id
1 'polypeptide(L)'
;MERDRQTFDGAPAAVGRTQALGGLISAAPYTVITFPFLFAVMFGDCGHGVAMLLAALWMVLNERRLLSQKTNNEIWNTFFHGRYLILLMGIFSIYTGLIYNDCFSKSFNIFGSSWSVRPMFRNGTWNTYVMETNPYLQLDPAIPGVYSGNPYPFGIDP
;
A
#
# COMPACT_ATOMS: atom_id res chain seq x y z
N MET A 1 68.99 10.91 32.62
CA MET A 1 69.62 9.91 31.73
C MET A 1 68.88 8.62 31.98
N GLU A 2 67.86 8.42 31.15
CA GLU A 2 66.78 7.43 31.29
C GLU A 2 67.25 6.05 30.81
N ARG A 3 66.67 5.00 31.42
CA ARG A 3 67.02 3.58 31.37
C ARG A 3 66.84 2.88 30.01
N ASP A 4 67.59 1.78 29.86
CA ASP A 4 67.62 0.81 28.78
C ASP A 4 66.30 0.05 28.49
N ARG A 5 66.08 -0.15 27.18
CA ARG A 5 65.43 -1.24 26.43
C ARG A 5 64.31 -2.09 27.07
N GLN A 6 63.10 -1.96 26.51
CA GLN A 6 62.16 -3.06 26.19
C GLN A 6 61.53 -2.74 24.82
N THR A 7 61.91 -3.40 23.73
CA THR A 7 61.14 -4.49 23.10
C THR A 7 59.63 -4.23 23.02
N PHE A 8 59.16 -3.67 21.90
CA PHE A 8 57.91 -4.13 21.29
C PHE A 8 57.97 -3.85 19.78
N ASP A 9 58.32 -4.91 19.05
CA ASP A 9 58.11 -5.02 17.62
C ASP A 9 56.61 -4.88 17.27
N GLY A 10 56.33 -4.20 16.16
CA GLY A 10 55.17 -4.48 15.32
C GLY A 10 53.78 -4.34 15.92
N ALA A 11 53.29 -3.11 16.10
CA ALA A 11 51.85 -2.87 16.08
C ALA A 11 51.43 -2.55 14.63
N PRO A 12 50.71 -3.44 13.92
CA PRO A 12 50.17 -3.12 12.62
C PRO A 12 49.14 -2.00 12.75
N ALA A 13 49.12 -1.15 11.72
CA ALA A 13 48.16 -0.09 11.50
C ALA A 13 46.73 -0.50 11.90
N ALA A 14 45.97 0.44 12.44
CA ALA A 14 44.55 0.30 12.73
C ALA A 14 43.77 -0.10 11.46
N VAL A 15 43.72 -1.41 11.21
CA VAL A 15 42.88 -2.06 10.22
C VAL A 15 41.44 -1.95 10.72
N GLY A 16 40.64 -1.20 9.97
CA GLY A 16 39.19 -1.35 9.83
C GLY A 16 38.41 -1.58 11.12
N ARG A 17 37.81 -0.50 11.64
CA ARG A 17 36.52 -0.62 12.35
C ARG A 17 35.43 -1.04 11.35
N THR A 18 35.50 -2.28 10.90
CA THR A 18 34.40 -3.03 10.32
C THR A 18 34.09 -4.18 11.27
N GLN A 19 33.87 -3.87 12.54
CA GLN A 19 32.94 -4.67 13.32
C GLN A 19 31.54 -4.25 12.89
N ALA A 20 31.16 -4.64 11.66
CA ALA A 20 29.77 -4.90 11.39
C ALA A 20 29.34 -5.89 12.48
N LEU A 21 28.25 -5.58 13.19
CA LEU A 21 27.60 -6.49 14.13
C LEU A 21 27.21 -7.77 13.39
N GLY A 22 28.16 -8.69 13.22
CA GLY A 22 28.13 -9.82 12.30
C GLY A 22 27.17 -10.95 12.68
N GLY A 23 26.22 -10.68 13.58
CA GLY A 23 25.15 -11.58 13.98
C GLY A 23 23.77 -10.91 14.10
N LEU A 24 23.67 -9.60 13.84
CA LEU A 24 22.37 -8.93 13.85
C LEU A 24 21.70 -9.07 12.47
N ILE A 25 20.46 -9.56 12.49
CA ILE A 25 19.59 -9.56 11.32
C ILE A 25 19.31 -8.09 10.96
N SER A 26 19.57 -7.71 9.71
CA SER A 26 19.25 -6.38 9.22
C SER A 26 17.74 -6.22 9.06
N ALA A 27 17.19 -5.08 9.50
CA ALA A 27 15.77 -4.77 9.32
C ALA A 27 15.42 -4.36 7.87
N ALA A 28 16.43 -3.94 7.10
CA ALA A 28 16.31 -3.45 5.72
C ALA A 28 15.49 -4.35 4.77
N PRO A 29 15.71 -5.67 4.68
CA PRO A 29 14.90 -6.53 3.81
C PRO A 29 13.42 -6.57 4.19
N TYR A 30 13.09 -6.43 5.48
CA TYR A 30 11.71 -6.39 5.94
C TYR A 30 11.06 -5.05 5.60
N THR A 31 11.75 -3.93 5.89
CA THR A 31 11.21 -2.59 5.64
C THR A 31 10.98 -2.30 4.16
N VAL A 32 11.75 -2.88 3.24
CA VAL A 32 11.52 -2.73 1.79
C VAL A 32 10.11 -3.18 1.36
N ILE A 33 9.50 -4.15 2.06
CA ILE A 33 8.16 -4.65 1.76
C ILE A 33 7.11 -4.09 2.72
N THR A 34 7.39 -4.11 4.03
CA THR A 34 6.40 -3.72 5.04
C THR A 34 6.07 -2.24 5.01
N PHE A 35 7.04 -1.37 4.69
CA PHE A 35 6.78 0.07 4.62
C PHE A 35 5.81 0.43 3.47
N PRO A 36 6.06 0.00 2.22
CA PRO A 36 5.09 0.22 1.13
C PRO A 36 3.74 -0.46 1.35
N PHE A 37 3.72 -1.62 2.01
CA PHE A 37 2.46 -2.30 2.36
C PHE A 37 1.64 -1.50 3.38
N LEU A 38 2.25 -1.01 4.46
CA LEU A 38 1.57 -0.17 5.43
C LEU A 38 1.09 1.15 4.82
N PHE A 39 1.89 1.75 3.93
CA PHE A 39 1.46 2.90 3.15
C PHE A 39 0.20 2.58 2.32
N ALA A 40 0.18 1.43 1.64
CA ALA A 40 -0.95 1.01 0.82
C ALA A 40 -2.22 0.74 1.63
N VAL A 41 -2.12 0.23 2.86
CA VAL A 41 -3.28 0.07 3.75
C VAL A 41 -3.88 1.43 4.12
N MET A 42 -3.03 2.46 4.33
CA MET A 42 -3.49 3.80 4.69
C MET A 42 -4.02 4.61 3.50
N PHE A 43 -3.43 4.46 2.32
CA PHE A 43 -3.78 5.22 1.11
C PHE A 43 -4.77 4.48 0.19
N GLY A 44 -5.05 3.21 0.45
CA GLY A 44 -5.63 2.19 -0.43
C GLY A 44 -6.84 2.60 -1.27
N ASP A 45 -6.57 3.33 -2.35
CA ASP A 45 -7.49 3.65 -3.44
C ASP A 45 -6.86 3.14 -4.74
N CYS A 46 -7.62 2.36 -5.49
CA CYS A 46 -7.19 1.82 -6.77
C CYS A 46 -6.86 2.93 -7.77
N GLY A 47 -7.68 3.97 -7.84
CA GLY A 47 -7.53 5.08 -8.79
C GLY A 47 -6.27 5.90 -8.54
N HIS A 48 -6.08 6.35 -7.30
CA HIS A 48 -4.88 7.09 -6.93
C HIS A 48 -3.61 6.21 -6.99
N GLY A 49 -3.72 4.93 -6.61
CA GLY A 49 -2.64 3.95 -6.74
C GLY A 49 -2.17 3.78 -8.19
N VAL A 50 -3.10 3.74 -9.17
CA VAL A 50 -2.77 3.71 -10.61
C VAL A 50 -2.04 4.97 -11.05
N ALA A 51 -2.48 6.15 -10.62
CA ALA A 51 -1.80 7.40 -10.94
C ALA A 51 -0.36 7.43 -10.38
N MET A 52 -0.16 6.99 -9.14
CA MET A 52 1.15 6.84 -8.53
C MET A 52 2.03 5.81 -9.27
N LEU A 53 1.46 4.68 -9.65
CA LEU A 53 2.16 3.64 -10.40
C LEU A 53 2.62 4.15 -11.77
N LEU A 54 1.76 4.87 -12.49
CA LEU A 54 2.12 5.45 -13.80
C LEU A 54 3.24 6.50 -13.66
N ALA A 55 3.17 7.37 -12.66
CA ALA A 55 4.22 8.35 -12.38
C ALA A 55 5.56 7.68 -12.02
N ALA A 56 5.52 6.64 -11.17
CA ALA A 56 6.70 5.87 -10.79
C ALA A 56 7.29 5.09 -11.97
N LEU A 57 6.44 4.43 -12.76
CA LEU A 57 6.86 3.69 -13.94
C LEU A 57 7.52 4.61 -14.97
N TRP A 58 6.96 5.80 -15.19
CA TRP A 58 7.56 6.80 -16.06
C TRP A 58 8.97 7.22 -15.59
N MET A 59 9.18 7.39 -14.29
CA MET A 59 10.49 7.70 -13.71
C MET A 59 11.49 6.55 -13.86
N VAL A 60 11.05 5.31 -13.69
CA VAL A 60 11.89 4.12 -13.86
C VAL A 60 12.30 3.93 -15.32
N LEU A 61 11.37 4.07 -16.27
CA LEU A 61 11.66 3.93 -17.70
C LEU A 61 12.59 5.02 -18.23
N ASN A 62 12.46 6.26 -17.74
CA ASN A 62 13.28 7.39 -18.16
C ASN A 62 14.52 7.61 -17.30
N GLU A 63 14.96 6.61 -16.52
CA GLU A 63 16.02 6.81 -15.53
C GLU A 63 17.33 7.34 -16.12
N ARG A 64 17.71 6.90 -17.33
CA ARG A 64 18.96 7.32 -18.01
C ARG A 64 18.93 8.81 -18.38
N ARG A 65 17.78 9.28 -18.86
CA ARG A 65 17.58 10.69 -19.23
C ARG A 65 17.54 11.57 -17.99
N LEU A 66 16.88 11.11 -16.93
CA LEU A 66 16.77 11.85 -15.67
C LEU A 66 18.10 11.90 -14.90
N LEU A 67 18.91 10.84 -14.95
CA LEU A 67 20.28 10.84 -14.38
C LEU A 67 21.18 11.88 -15.05
N SER A 68 21.04 12.06 -16.36
CA SER A 68 21.86 13.00 -17.12
C SER A 68 21.49 14.46 -16.84
N GLN A 69 20.28 14.72 -16.33
CA GLN A 69 19.84 16.04 -15.94
C GLN A 69 20.19 16.27 -14.48
N LYS A 70 21.33 16.91 -14.23
CA LYS A 70 21.69 17.40 -12.89
C LYS A 70 20.64 18.42 -12.45
N THR A 71 19.75 18.00 -11.56
CA THR A 71 18.77 18.86 -10.91
C THR A 71 19.29 19.25 -9.52
N ASN A 72 19.26 20.53 -9.20
CA ASN A 72 19.60 21.05 -7.87
C ASN A 72 18.42 20.99 -6.88
N ASN A 73 17.26 20.48 -7.32
CA ASN A 73 16.09 20.36 -6.47
C ASN A 73 16.19 19.11 -5.59
N GLU A 74 16.39 19.31 -4.29
CA GLU A 74 16.51 18.23 -3.30
C GLU A 74 15.29 17.31 -3.27
N ILE A 75 14.09 17.87 -3.45
CA ILE A 75 12.83 17.14 -3.53
C ILE A 75 12.89 16.13 -4.69
N TRP A 76 13.19 16.60 -5.90
CA TRP A 76 13.31 15.74 -7.08
C TRP A 76 14.38 14.66 -6.91
N ASN A 77 15.51 15.01 -6.30
CA ASN A 77 16.59 14.07 -6.05
C ASN A 77 16.13 12.93 -5.11
N THR A 78 15.36 13.26 -4.07
CA THR A 78 14.83 12.28 -3.11
C THR A 78 13.85 11.32 -3.77
N PHE A 79 12.88 11.82 -4.55
CA PHE A 79 11.94 10.99 -5.31
C PHE A 79 12.65 10.07 -6.31
N PHE A 80 13.68 10.57 -6.99
CA PHE A 80 14.42 9.80 -7.99
C PHE A 80 15.24 8.64 -7.37
N HIS A 81 15.86 8.87 -6.23
CA HIS A 81 16.54 7.81 -5.46
C HIS A 81 15.53 6.77 -4.92
N GLY A 82 14.32 7.22 -4.55
CA GLY A 82 13.22 6.38 -4.07
C GLY A 82 12.34 5.74 -5.15
N ARG A 83 12.66 5.83 -6.45
CA ARG A 83 11.78 5.41 -7.56
C ARG A 83 11.20 4.00 -7.43
N TYR A 84 12.00 3.04 -6.96
CA TYR A 84 11.55 1.67 -6.75
C TYR A 84 10.61 1.53 -5.54
N LEU A 85 10.83 2.31 -4.49
CA LEU A 85 9.91 2.35 -3.34
C LEU A 85 8.55 2.92 -3.74
N ILE A 86 8.53 3.99 -4.55
CA ILE A 86 7.28 4.61 -5.04
C ILE A 86 6.53 3.66 -5.96
N LEU A 87 7.25 2.89 -6.79
CA LEU A 87 6.67 1.86 -7.63
C LEU A 87 6.01 0.75 -6.79
N LEU A 88 6.69 0.25 -5.75
CA LEU A 88 6.11 -0.72 -4.82
C LEU A 88 4.89 -0.15 -4.07
N MET A 89 4.96 1.11 -3.62
CA MET A 89 3.85 1.79 -2.96
C MET A 89 2.61 1.86 -3.87
N GLY A 90 2.80 2.19 -5.16
CA GLY A 90 1.73 2.20 -6.15
C GLY A 90 1.10 0.82 -6.37
N ILE A 91 1.91 -0.22 -6.55
CA ILE A 91 1.41 -1.61 -6.75
C ILE A 91 0.60 -2.08 -5.55
N PHE A 92 1.13 -1.91 -4.34
CA PHE A 92 0.40 -2.33 -3.15
C PHE A 92 -0.86 -1.50 -2.91
N SER A 93 -0.84 -0.20 -3.21
CA SER A 93 -2.04 0.66 -3.10
C SER A 93 -3.16 0.20 -4.04
N ILE A 94 -2.83 -0.26 -5.25
CA ILE A 94 -3.82 -0.84 -6.16
C ILE A 94 -4.37 -2.14 -5.58
N TYR A 95 -3.50 -2.99 -5.05
CA TYR A 95 -3.92 -4.26 -4.43
C TYR A 95 -4.86 -4.05 -3.24
N THR A 96 -4.51 -3.16 -2.31
CA THR A 96 -5.36 -2.85 -1.15
C THR A 96 -6.64 -2.12 -1.56
N GLY A 97 -6.57 -1.18 -2.52
CA GLY A 97 -7.75 -0.50 -3.06
C GLY A 97 -8.73 -1.45 -3.74
N LEU A 98 -8.23 -2.47 -4.45
CA LEU A 98 -9.05 -3.55 -5.02
C LEU A 98 -9.70 -4.42 -3.93
N ILE A 99 -8.99 -4.70 -2.82
CA ILE A 99 -9.56 -5.40 -1.66
C ILE A 99 -10.65 -4.54 -0.99
N TYR A 100 -10.42 -3.24 -0.84
CA TYR A 100 -11.44 -2.32 -0.30
C TYR A 100 -12.58 -2.04 -1.26
N ASN A 101 -12.44 -2.45 -2.52
CA ASN A 101 -13.38 -2.15 -3.59
C ASN A 101 -13.64 -0.64 -3.71
N ASP A 102 -12.58 0.16 -3.59
CA ASP A 102 -12.64 1.61 -3.76
C ASP A 102 -11.73 2.06 -4.91
N CYS A 103 -12.35 2.60 -5.95
CA CYS A 103 -11.68 3.22 -7.08
C CYS A 103 -12.27 4.60 -7.32
N PHE A 104 -11.53 5.65 -7.00
CA PHE A 104 -12.02 7.04 -7.10
C PHE A 104 -13.37 7.25 -6.38
N SER A 105 -13.56 6.65 -5.20
CA SER A 105 -14.82 6.70 -4.44
C SER A 105 -15.99 5.98 -5.10
N LYS A 106 -15.71 5.01 -5.99
CA LYS A 106 -16.69 4.14 -6.63
C LYS A 106 -16.32 2.67 -6.44
N SER A 107 -17.31 1.87 -6.08
CA SER A 107 -17.19 0.42 -5.98
C SER A 107 -17.38 -0.26 -7.34
N PHE A 108 -16.60 -1.31 -7.58
CA PHE A 108 -16.76 -2.16 -8.76
C PHE A 108 -17.63 -3.38 -8.46
N ASN A 109 -18.64 -3.59 -9.30
CA ASN A 109 -19.49 -4.77 -9.23
C ASN A 109 -19.04 -5.83 -10.26
N ILE A 110 -18.01 -6.58 -9.90
CA ILE A 110 -17.34 -7.55 -10.78
C ILE A 110 -18.05 -8.92 -10.74
N PHE A 111 -18.53 -9.34 -9.57
CA PHE A 111 -19.10 -10.68 -9.35
C PHE A 111 -20.60 -10.68 -9.04
N GLY A 112 -21.26 -9.51 -8.98
CA GLY A 112 -22.62 -9.36 -8.47
C GLY A 112 -22.62 -9.11 -6.96
N SER A 113 -23.41 -8.13 -6.50
CA SER A 113 -23.57 -7.89 -5.06
C SER A 113 -24.27 -9.08 -4.41
N SER A 114 -23.74 -9.47 -3.25
CA SER A 114 -24.28 -10.52 -2.39
C SER A 114 -25.54 -10.05 -1.66
N TRP A 115 -25.81 -8.73 -1.69
CA TRP A 115 -26.97 -8.09 -1.09
C TRP A 115 -27.99 -7.67 -2.15
N SER A 116 -29.27 -7.82 -1.85
CA SER A 116 -30.37 -7.42 -2.74
C SER A 116 -31.48 -6.71 -1.98
N VAL A 117 -31.89 -5.55 -2.48
CA VAL A 117 -33.07 -4.81 -1.99
C VAL A 117 -34.40 -5.34 -2.54
N ARG A 118 -34.37 -6.14 -3.61
CA ARG A 118 -35.59 -6.64 -4.28
C ARG A 118 -36.56 -7.42 -3.37
N PRO A 119 -36.11 -8.28 -2.43
CA PRO A 119 -37.00 -9.01 -1.54
C PRO A 119 -37.73 -8.12 -0.54
N MET A 120 -37.15 -6.97 -0.16
CA MET A 120 -37.81 -6.01 0.76
C MET A 120 -39.10 -5.44 0.16
N PHE A 121 -39.15 -5.26 -1.16
CA PHE A 121 -40.36 -4.83 -1.86
C PHE A 121 -41.35 -5.97 -2.11
N ARG A 122 -40.85 -7.20 -2.34
CA ARG A 122 -41.70 -8.36 -2.63
C ARG A 122 -42.40 -8.91 -1.39
N ASN A 123 -41.77 -8.81 -0.22
CA ASN A 123 -42.32 -9.32 1.04
C ASN A 123 -43.29 -8.30 1.72
N GLY A 124 -43.56 -7.16 1.07
CA GLY A 124 -44.48 -6.14 1.57
C GLY A 124 -43.97 -5.29 2.74
N THR A 125 -42.71 -5.48 3.16
CA THR A 125 -42.08 -4.70 4.24
C THR A 125 -41.78 -3.27 3.82
N TRP A 126 -41.39 -3.03 2.57
CA TRP A 126 -41.18 -1.69 2.03
C TRP A 126 -42.32 -1.28 1.08
N ASN A 127 -42.96 -0.17 1.41
CA ASN A 127 -44.02 0.50 0.63
C ASN A 127 -43.55 1.91 0.25
N THR A 128 -44.12 2.50 -0.80
CA THR A 128 -43.92 3.90 -1.22
C THR A 128 -44.13 4.86 -0.05
N TYR A 129 -45.17 4.64 0.78
CA TYR A 129 -45.40 5.45 1.99
C TYR A 129 -44.21 5.43 2.97
N VAL A 130 -43.61 4.26 3.18
CA VAL A 130 -42.46 4.10 4.10
C VAL A 130 -41.21 4.78 3.53
N MET A 131 -41.00 4.71 2.21
CA MET A 131 -39.88 5.40 1.53
C MET A 131 -40.03 6.92 1.56
N GLU A 132 -41.25 7.45 1.47
CA GLU A 132 -41.51 8.90 1.51
C GLU A 132 -41.44 9.45 2.94
N THR A 133 -41.83 8.65 3.93
CA THR A 133 -41.88 9.09 5.33
C THR A 133 -40.53 8.97 6.04
N ASN A 134 -39.69 8.00 5.65
CA ASN A 134 -38.43 7.70 6.34
C ASN A 134 -37.21 8.00 5.46
N PRO A 135 -36.29 8.88 5.89
CA PRO A 135 -35.07 9.18 5.13
C PRO A 135 -34.00 8.08 5.21
N TYR A 136 -34.11 7.16 6.17
CA TYR A 136 -33.16 6.06 6.36
C TYR A 136 -33.90 4.73 6.40
N LEU A 137 -33.39 3.76 5.63
CA LEU A 137 -33.93 2.40 5.52
C LEU A 137 -32.83 1.39 5.84
N GLN A 138 -33.20 0.31 6.54
CA GLN A 138 -32.29 -0.76 6.91
C GLN A 138 -32.71 -2.06 6.22
N LEU A 139 -31.74 -2.83 5.75
CA LEU A 139 -31.96 -4.16 5.21
C LEU A 139 -31.95 -5.18 6.36
N ASP A 140 -32.95 -6.06 6.39
CA ASP A 140 -33.01 -7.16 7.34
C ASP A 140 -32.33 -8.40 6.72
N PRO A 141 -31.19 -8.88 7.28
CA PRO A 141 -30.51 -10.07 6.76
C PRO A 141 -31.30 -11.37 6.98
N ALA A 142 -32.32 -11.38 7.85
CA ALA A 142 -33.13 -12.57 8.11
C ALA A 142 -34.16 -12.83 6.99
N ILE A 143 -34.47 -11.85 6.14
CA ILE A 143 -35.40 -12.03 5.03
C ILE A 143 -34.72 -12.82 3.89
N PRO A 144 -35.31 -13.94 3.43
CA PRO A 144 -34.74 -14.76 2.37
C PRO A 144 -34.47 -13.96 1.09
N GLY A 145 -33.23 -14.03 0.60
CA GLY A 145 -32.79 -13.38 -0.61
C GLY A 145 -32.32 -11.93 -0.44
N VAL A 146 -32.43 -11.33 0.75
CA VAL A 146 -31.84 -10.00 1.03
C VAL A 146 -30.33 -10.11 1.14
N TYR A 147 -29.86 -11.15 1.80
CA TYR A 147 -28.49 -11.62 1.72
C TYR A 147 -28.49 -12.97 1.00
N SER A 148 -27.60 -13.14 0.01
CA SER A 148 -27.49 -14.36 -0.79
C SER A 148 -26.97 -15.57 0.01
N GLY A 149 -26.42 -15.34 1.21
CA GLY A 149 -25.82 -16.37 2.05
C GLY A 149 -24.32 -16.55 1.83
N ASN A 150 -23.80 -16.11 0.68
CA ASN A 150 -22.38 -16.24 0.34
C ASN A 150 -21.68 -14.88 0.44
N PRO A 151 -20.47 -14.82 1.03
CA PRO A 151 -19.68 -13.60 1.06
C PRO A 151 -19.18 -13.23 -0.35
N TYR A 152 -18.92 -11.94 -0.57
CA TYR A 152 -18.39 -11.46 -1.85
C TYR A 152 -17.04 -12.12 -2.15
N PRO A 153 -16.83 -12.70 -3.34
CA PRO A 153 -15.64 -13.53 -3.61
C PRO A 153 -14.30 -12.79 -3.51
N PHE A 154 -14.28 -11.47 -3.69
CA PHE A 154 -13.05 -10.68 -3.70
C PHE A 154 -13.26 -9.28 -3.17
N GLY A 155 -12.66 -8.98 -2.03
CA GLY A 155 -12.75 -7.66 -1.40
C GLY A 155 -14.09 -7.41 -0.71
N ILE A 156 -14.52 -6.15 -0.69
CA ILE A 156 -15.78 -5.71 -0.06
C ILE A 156 -16.91 -5.68 -1.10
N ASP A 157 -18.11 -6.08 -0.68
CA ASP A 157 -19.32 -6.07 -1.52
C ASP A 157 -19.66 -4.63 -2.01
N PRO A 158 -19.98 -4.44 -3.29
CA PRO A 158 -20.21 -3.13 -3.92
C PRO A 158 -21.56 -2.48 -3.60
#